data_AF-A0A1L5F9E2-F1
#
_entry.id   AF-A0A1L5F9E2-F1
#
_cell.length_a   1.000
_cell.length_b   1.000
_cell.length_c   1.000
_cell.angle_alpha   90.00
_cell.angle_beta   90.00
_cell.angle_gamma   90.00
#
_symmetry.space_group_name_H-M   'P 1'
#
loop_
_entity.id
_entity.type
_entity.pdbx_description
1 polymer ?
#
loop_
_entity_poly.entity_id
_entity_poly.type
_entity_poly.pdbx_seq_one_letter_code
_entity_poly.pdbx_strand_id
1 'polypeptide(L)'
;MPNIEPLLKKSQVAEILQVDERTVDRYREDGIITPCRIPAVRYNPQEIRELIGIKLDKLSPLERKRLERELEEWKTRAEKAEAALRKINITATEAMLCEKEAFQI
;
A
#
# COMPACT_ATOMS: atom_id res chain seq x y z
N MET A 1 16.57 26.24 -7.41
CA MET A 1 15.15 26.68 -7.37
C MET A 1 14.29 25.43 -7.44
N PRO A 2 13.25 25.27 -6.61
CA PRO A 2 12.32 24.15 -6.77
C PRO A 2 11.66 24.28 -8.16
N ASN A 3 11.66 23.20 -8.93
CA ASN A 3 11.10 23.17 -10.28
C ASN A 3 9.57 23.13 -10.15
N ILE A 4 8.91 24.30 -10.17
CA ILE A 4 7.45 24.41 -10.06
C ILE A 4 6.87 24.18 -11.45
N GLU A 5 6.39 22.97 -11.71
CA GLU A 5 5.65 22.69 -12.94
C GLU A 5 4.26 23.36 -12.90
N PRO A 6 3.83 24.03 -13.99
CA PRO A 6 2.53 24.69 -14.03
C PRO A 6 1.38 23.68 -14.09
N LEU A 7 0.26 24.00 -13.43
CA LEU A 7 -0.94 23.14 -13.42
C LEU A 7 -1.60 23.01 -14.80
N LEU A 8 -2.05 21.80 -15.11
CA LEU A 8 -2.67 21.46 -16.40
C LEU A 8 -4.12 21.95 -16.50
N LYS A 9 -4.50 22.40 -17.68
CA LYS A 9 -5.90 22.61 -18.08
C LYS A 9 -6.52 21.30 -18.54
N LYS A 10 -7.86 21.26 -18.57
CA LYS A 10 -8.63 20.16 -19.13
C LYS A 10 -8.17 19.73 -20.54
N SER A 11 -7.99 20.68 -21.45
CA SER A 11 -7.54 20.42 -22.82
C SER A 11 -6.16 19.77 -22.87
N GLN A 12 -5.25 20.17 -21.98
CA GLN A 12 -3.91 19.59 -21.90
C GLN A 12 -3.95 18.17 -21.33
N VAL A 13 -4.83 17.90 -20.36
CA VAL A 13 -5.05 16.55 -19.84
C VAL A 13 -5.62 15.63 -20.91
N ALA A 14 -6.58 16.13 -21.70
CA ALA A 14 -7.15 15.41 -22.84
C ALA A 14 -6.08 15.03 -23.87
N GLU A 15 -5.20 15.97 -24.21
CA GLU A 15 -4.08 15.75 -25.13
C GLU A 15 -3.05 14.74 -24.59
N ILE A 16 -2.69 14.86 -23.30
CA ILE A 16 -1.71 13.99 -22.66
C ILE A 16 -2.24 12.54 -22.55
N LEU A 17 -3.53 12.37 -22.24
CA LEU A 17 -4.19 11.06 -22.17
C LEU A 17 -4.67 10.52 -23.52
N GLN A 18 -4.55 11.30 -24.60
CA GLN A 18 -5.07 10.99 -25.93
C GLN A 18 -6.58 10.65 -25.93
N VAL A 19 -7.37 11.42 -25.18
CA VAL A 19 -8.84 11.27 -25.07
C VAL A 19 -9.56 12.57 -25.39
N ASP A 20 -10.88 12.49 -25.61
CA ASP A 20 -11.73 13.67 -25.74
C ASP A 20 -11.87 14.41 -24.40
N GLU A 21 -12.03 15.73 -24.45
CA GLU A 21 -12.37 16.56 -23.30
C GLU A 21 -13.61 16.06 -22.52
N ARG A 22 -14.62 15.52 -23.20
CA ARG A 22 -15.78 14.91 -22.53
C ARG A 22 -15.40 13.72 -21.67
N THR A 23 -14.43 12.93 -22.10
CA THR A 23 -13.92 11.79 -21.34
C THR A 23 -13.19 12.27 -20.08
N VAL A 24 -12.48 13.40 -20.16
CA VAL A 24 -11.87 14.04 -18.99
C VAL A 24 -12.92 14.47 -17.97
N ASP A 25 -14.07 15.03 -18.42
CA ASP A 25 -15.16 15.38 -17.50
C ASP A 25 -15.74 14.15 -16.79
N ARG A 26 -15.93 13.04 -17.53
CA ARG A 26 -16.38 11.77 -16.94
C ARG A 26 -15.38 11.23 -15.92
N TYR A 27 -14.09 11.23 -16.24
CA TYR A 27 -13.06 10.78 -15.29
C TYR A 27 -13.04 11.62 -14.01
N ARG A 28 -13.38 12.90 -14.10
CA ARG A 28 -13.54 13.74 -12.91
C ARG A 28 -14.79 13.37 -12.11
N GLU A 29 -15.92 13.11 -12.79
CA GLU A 29 -17.18 12.69 -12.16
C GLU A 29 -17.07 11.30 -11.49
N ASP A 30 -16.37 10.37 -12.15
CA ASP A 30 -16.07 9.03 -11.65
C ASP A 30 -14.98 9.02 -10.55
N GLY A 31 -14.35 10.17 -10.29
CA GLY A 31 -13.30 10.32 -9.27
C GLY A 31 -11.93 9.74 -9.66
N ILE A 32 -11.71 9.46 -10.95
CA ILE A 32 -10.45 8.95 -11.50
C ILE A 32 -9.37 10.04 -11.55
N ILE A 33 -9.75 11.27 -11.93
CA ILE A 33 -8.87 12.45 -11.88
C ILE A 33 -9.40 13.45 -10.86
N THR A 34 -8.51 13.95 -10.01
CA THR A 34 -8.88 14.93 -8.99
C THR A 34 -8.39 16.33 -9.38
N PRO A 35 -9.25 17.35 -9.42
CA PRO A 35 -8.81 18.72 -9.65
C PRO A 35 -8.12 19.29 -8.39
N CYS A 36 -7.12 20.14 -8.60
CA CYS A 36 -6.45 20.85 -7.52
C CYS A 36 -7.41 21.81 -6.80
N ARG A 37 -7.16 22.05 -5.51
CA ARG A 37 -7.99 22.91 -4.63
C ARG A 37 -7.76 24.41 -4.89
N ILE A 38 -8.04 24.85 -6.11
CA ILE A 38 -8.01 26.25 -6.52
C ILE A 38 -9.34 26.64 -7.18
N PRO A 39 -9.66 27.95 -7.31
CA PRO A 39 -10.94 28.41 -7.84
C PRO A 39 -11.24 28.00 -9.29
N ALA A 40 -10.24 27.49 -10.03
CA ALA A 40 -10.37 27.05 -11.41
C ALA A 40 -10.05 25.55 -11.52
N VAL A 41 -10.76 24.84 -12.41
CA VAL A 41 -10.50 23.41 -12.67
C VAL A 41 -9.12 23.27 -13.31
N ARG A 42 -8.17 22.75 -12.53
CA ARG A 42 -6.80 22.47 -12.94
C ARG A 42 -6.36 21.15 -12.36
N TYR A 43 -5.45 20.48 -13.05
CA TYR A 43 -4.95 19.17 -12.68
C TYR A 43 -3.46 19.24 -12.39
N ASN A 44 -3.01 18.42 -11.45
CA ASN A 44 -1.60 18.28 -11.15
C ASN A 44 -0.93 17.51 -12.31
N PRO A 45 0.10 18.08 -12.97
CA PRO A 45 0.81 17.39 -14.04
C PRO A 45 1.36 16.03 -13.62
N GLN A 46 1.77 15.91 -12.35
CA GLN A 46 2.34 14.69 -11.81
C GLN A 46 1.29 13.57 -11.70
N GLU A 47 0.10 13.87 -11.18
CA GLU A 47 -1.01 12.91 -11.07
C GLU A 47 -1.49 12.43 -12.44
N ILE A 48 -1.52 13.31 -13.44
CA ILE A 48 -1.92 12.95 -14.80
C ILE A 48 -0.87 12.04 -15.48
N ARG A 49 0.43 12.28 -15.25
CA ARG A 49 1.50 11.38 -15.73
C ARG A 49 1.52 10.04 -15.01
N GLU A 50 1.13 10.02 -13.74
CA GLU A 50 0.95 8.76 -12.98
C GLU A 50 -0.14 7.90 -13.61
N LEU A 51 -1.24 8.48 -14.07
CA LEU A 51 -2.31 7.76 -14.78
C LEU A 51 -1.87 7.15 -16.12
N ILE A 52 -0.88 7.75 -16.79
CA ILE A 52 -0.29 7.25 -18.04
C ILE A 52 0.73 6.13 -17.79
N GLY A 53 1.15 5.94 -16.54
CA GLY A 53 2.06 4.85 -16.17
C GLY A 53 3.54 5.19 -16.26
N ILE A 54 3.94 6.42 -15.90
CA ILE A 54 5.37 6.71 -15.59
C ILE A 54 5.52 7.15 -14.13
N LYS A 55 5.03 6.33 -13.21
CA LYS A 55 5.71 6.04 -11.94
C LYS A 55 5.65 4.53 -11.72
N LEU A 56 6.83 3.93 -11.63
CA LEU A 56 7.08 2.55 -11.21
C LEU A 56 6.70 2.37 -9.74
N ASP A 57 5.42 2.53 -9.39
CA ASP A 57 4.90 2.04 -8.13
C ASP A 57 4.04 0.82 -8.45
N LYS A 58 4.55 -0.37 -8.13
CA LYS A 58 4.07 -1.67 -8.65
C LYS A 58 2.66 -2.05 -8.18
N LEU A 59 2.01 -1.23 -7.35
CA LEU A 59 0.82 -1.62 -6.60
C LEU A 59 -0.24 -0.52 -6.63
N SER A 60 -1.42 -0.88 -7.12
CA SER A 60 -2.65 -0.10 -7.00
C SER A 60 -2.99 0.17 -5.52
N PRO A 61 -3.67 1.28 -5.18
CA PRO A 61 -4.15 1.54 -3.82
C PRO A 61 -4.95 0.37 -3.21
N LEU A 62 -5.71 -0.36 -4.03
CA LEU A 62 -6.43 -1.56 -3.62
C LEU A 62 -5.49 -2.74 -3.34
N GLU A 63 -4.47 -2.93 -4.17
CA GLU A 63 -3.47 -3.99 -3.98
C GLU A 63 -2.60 -3.71 -2.75
N ARG A 64 -2.26 -2.44 -2.50
CA ARG A 64 -1.59 -2.02 -1.25
C ARG A 64 -2.43 -2.39 -0.03
N LYS A 65 -3.72 -2.06 -0.04
CA LYS A 65 -4.64 -2.41 1.05
C LYS A 65 -4.81 -3.92 1.21
N ARG A 66 -4.75 -4.69 0.11
CA ARG A 66 -4.77 -6.17 0.16
C ARG A 66 -3.50 -6.71 0.81
N LEU A 67 -2.34 -6.23 0.38
CA LEU A 67 -1.03 -6.65 0.91
C LEU A 67 -0.85 -6.26 2.38
N GLU A 68 -1.37 -5.09 2.80
CA GLU A 68 -1.39 -4.71 4.21
C GLU A 68 -2.20 -5.69 5.07
N ARG A 69 -3.34 -6.17 4.56
CA ARG A 69 -4.14 -7.21 5.24
C ARG A 69 -3.42 -8.55 5.28
N GLU A 70 -2.83 -8.98 4.16
CA GLU A 70 -2.05 -10.22 4.11
C GLU A 70 -0.87 -10.15 5.09
N LEU A 71 -0.17 -9.01 5.17
CA LEU A 71 0.95 -8.81 6.09
C LEU A 71 0.51 -8.91 7.56
N GLU A 72 -0.65 -8.34 7.91
CA GLU A 72 -1.21 -8.43 9.25
C GLU A 72 -1.61 -9.86 9.62
N GLU A 73 -2.20 -10.59 8.68
CA GLU A 73 -2.53 -12.01 8.86
C GLU A 73 -1.27 -12.86 9.10
N TRP A 74 -0.21 -12.63 8.33
CA TRP A 74 1.06 -13.35 8.48
C TRP A 74 1.76 -13.02 9.79
N LYS A 75 1.78 -11.75 10.21
CA LYS A 75 2.30 -11.35 11.54
C LYS A 75 1.57 -12.05 12.67
N THR A 76 0.24 -12.04 12.64
CA THR A 76 -0.58 -12.68 13.66
C THR A 76 -0.31 -14.20 13.73
N ARG A 77 -0.09 -14.85 12.58
CA ARG A 77 0.27 -16.27 12.53
C ARG A 77 1.67 -16.54 13.10
N ALA A 78 2.64 -15.69 12.77
CA ALA A 78 3.99 -15.78 13.31
C ALA A 78 4.00 -15.64 14.84
N GLU A 79 3.31 -14.64 15.38
CA GLU A 79 3.18 -14.45 16.83
C GLU A 79 2.56 -15.66 17.55
N LYS A 80 1.50 -16.25 16.96
CA LYS A 80 0.88 -17.47 17.50
C LYS A 80 1.83 -18.67 17.47
N ALA A 81 2.58 -18.83 16.39
CA ALA A 81 3.55 -19.91 16.27
C ALA A 81 4.70 -19.75 17.28
N GLU A 82 5.24 -18.54 17.43
CA GLU A 82 6.25 -18.23 18.44
C GLU A 82 5.74 -18.48 19.86
N ALA A 83 4.50 -18.10 20.15
CA ALA A 83 3.90 -18.35 21.46
C ALA A 83 3.77 -19.86 21.75
N ALA A 84 3.41 -20.67 20.76
CA ALA A 84 3.37 -22.13 20.88
C ALA A 84 4.77 -22.72 21.12
N LEU A 85 5.78 -22.26 20.37
CA LEU A 85 7.16 -22.67 20.55
C LEU A 85 7.70 -22.33 21.94
N ARG A 86 7.39 -21.15 22.46
CA ARG A 86 7.78 -20.76 23.83
C ARG A 86 7.20 -21.73 24.86
N LYS A 87 5.92 -22.09 24.74
CA LYS A 87 5.29 -23.06 25.64
C LYS A 87 5.98 -24.42 25.58
N ILE A 88 6.23 -24.92 24.37
CA ILE A 88 6.93 -26.20 24.17
C ILE A 88 8.32 -26.16 24.80
N ASN A 89 9.07 -25.08 24.59
CA ASN A 89 10.41 -24.93 25.17
C ASN A 89 10.39 -24.92 26.70
N ILE A 90 9.45 -24.21 27.31
CA ILE A 90 9.29 -24.19 28.77
C ILE A 90 9.02 -25.61 29.29
N THR A 91 8.04 -26.30 28.72
CA THR A 91 7.70 -27.66 29.11
C THR A 91 8.86 -28.65 28.87
N ALA A 92 9.60 -28.49 27.78
CA ALA A 92 10.78 -29.32 27.50
C ALA A 92 11.89 -29.07 28.52
N THR A 93 12.15 -27.82 28.90
CA THR A 93 13.13 -27.52 29.94
C THR A 93 12.71 -28.04 31.31
N GLU A 94 11.43 -27.95 31.65
CA GLU A 94 10.88 -28.51 32.89
C GLU A 94 11.05 -30.04 32.92
N ALA A 95 10.72 -30.73 31.82
CA ALA A 95 10.89 -32.17 31.71
C ALA A 95 12.36 -32.61 31.86
N MET A 96 13.29 -31.89 31.22
CA MET A 96 14.74 -32.16 31.36
C MET A 96 15.24 -31.96 32.79
N LEU A 97 14.70 -30.98 33.52
CA LEU A 97 15.06 -30.75 34.92
C LEU A 97 14.56 -31.90 35.81
N CYS A 98 13.31 -32.33 35.66
CA CYS A 98 12.78 -33.48 36.39
C CYS A 98 13.56 -34.78 36.12
N GLU A 99 13.96 -35.05 34.87
CA GLU A 99 14.79 -36.22 34.55
C GLU A 99 16.17 -36.18 35.23
N LYS A 100 16.79 -35.00 35.32
CA LYS A 100 18.08 -34.83 36.01
C LYS A 100 17.97 -35.05 37.52
N GLU A 101 16.90 -34.58 38.14
CA GLU A 101 16.64 -34.79 39.57
C GLU A 101 16.37 -36.27 39.89
N ALA A 102 15.70 -36.99 38.99
CA ALA A 102 15.44 -38.42 39.14
C ALA A 102 16.70 -39.32 39.02
N PHE A 103 17.75 -38.85 38.33
CA PHE A 103 19.02 -39.58 38.14
C PHE A 103 20.11 -39.27 39.19
N GLN A 104 19.86 -38.34 40.13
CA GLN A 104 20.80 -37.96 41.19
C GLN A 104 20.62 -38.73 42.52
N ILE A 105 19.91 -39.87 42.52
CA ILE A 105 19.74 -40.78 43.67
C ILE A 105 20.55 -42.06 43.46
#